data_AF-A0A3B9EK83-F1
#
_entry.id   AF-A0A3B9EK83-F1
#
_cell.length_a   1.000
_cell.length_b   1.000
_cell.length_c   1.000
_cell.angle_alpha   90.00
_cell.angle_beta   90.00
_cell.angle_gamma   90.00
#
_symmetry.space_group_name_H-M   'P 1'
#
loop_
_entity.id
_entity.type
_entity.pdbx_description
1 polymer ?
#
loop_
_entity_poly.entity_id
_entity_poly.type
_entity_poly.pdbx_seq_one_letter_code
_entity_poly.pdbx_strand_id
1 'polypeptide(L)'
;IPAGEGAIFFTGASASVKGYARSSGFAMGKFALRGLAQSLARELHPQGIHVGHFVIDGGIAAEHREGRQNSPDTPDKWLEPDAIAETYMAILDQPRSAWTWEVEIRPWVETF
;
A
#
# COMPACT_ATOMS: atom_id res chain seq x y z
N ILE A 1 7.74 -3.59 24.58
CA ILE A 1 8.56 -2.94 23.52
C ILE A 1 9.28 -1.75 24.15
N PRO A 2 10.61 -1.66 24.14
CA PRO A 2 11.35 -0.73 25.02
C PRO A 2 11.08 0.77 24.78
N ALA A 3 10.72 1.18 23.55
CA ALA A 3 10.41 2.57 23.22
C ALA A 3 8.89 2.89 23.24
N GLY A 4 8.02 1.91 23.03
CA GLY A 4 6.55 2.11 23.01
C GLY A 4 6.04 3.07 21.93
N GLU A 5 6.88 3.38 20.92
CA GLU A 5 6.59 4.28 19.81
C GLU A 5 7.22 3.76 18.52
N GLY A 6 6.64 4.10 17.37
CA GLY A 6 7.16 3.76 16.05
C GLY A 6 6.06 3.36 15.06
N ALA A 7 6.46 3.02 13.85
CA ALA A 7 5.54 2.58 12.80
C ALA A 7 6.08 1.34 12.04
N ILE A 8 5.17 0.46 11.60
CA ILE A 8 5.44 -0.70 10.76
C ILE A 8 4.48 -0.67 9.57
N PHE A 9 5.00 -0.36 8.39
CA PHE A 9 4.20 -0.24 7.18
C PHE A 9 4.47 -1.36 6.18
N PHE A 10 3.39 -1.94 5.66
CA PHE A 10 3.41 -3.05 4.73
C PHE A 10 2.95 -2.61 3.34
N THR A 11 3.79 -2.80 2.33
CA THR A 11 3.42 -2.55 0.93
C THR A 11 2.68 -3.75 0.34
N GLY A 12 1.37 -3.59 0.18
CA GLY A 12 0.46 -4.52 -0.49
C GLY A 12 0.51 -4.40 -2.01
N ALA A 13 -0.54 -4.91 -2.66
CA ALA A 13 -0.81 -4.75 -4.09
C ALA A 13 -2.32 -4.95 -4.32
N SER A 14 -2.82 -4.75 -5.55
CA SER A 14 -4.18 -5.17 -5.96
C SER A 14 -4.54 -6.58 -5.45
N ALA A 15 -3.55 -7.47 -5.53
CA ALA A 15 -3.66 -8.87 -5.13
C ALA A 15 -3.82 -9.09 -3.62
N SER A 16 -3.76 -8.04 -2.79
CA SER A 16 -4.06 -8.11 -1.35
C SER A 16 -5.56 -8.24 -1.08
N VAL A 17 -6.41 -7.85 -2.03
CA VAL A 17 -7.88 -7.85 -1.88
C VAL A 17 -8.62 -8.45 -3.08
N LYS A 18 -7.95 -8.63 -4.23
CA LYS A 18 -8.52 -9.20 -5.46
C LYS A 18 -7.70 -10.40 -5.94
N GLY A 19 -8.37 -11.49 -6.33
CA GLY A 19 -7.73 -12.63 -6.99
C GLY A 19 -7.88 -12.52 -8.50
N TYR A 20 -6.78 -12.61 -9.26
CA TYR A 20 -6.81 -12.66 -10.72
C TYR A 20 -6.50 -14.07 -11.23
N ALA A 21 -7.06 -14.42 -12.39
CA ALA A 21 -6.74 -15.69 -13.03
C ALA A 21 -5.21 -15.81 -13.23
N ARG A 22 -4.66 -17.00 -12.91
CA ARG A 22 -3.22 -17.31 -13.02
C ARG A 22 -2.30 -16.52 -12.07
N SER A 23 -2.84 -15.81 -11.06
CA SER A 23 -2.05 -15.08 -10.06
C SER A 23 -2.07 -15.73 -8.66
N SER A 24 -2.49 -16.99 -8.54
CA SER A 24 -2.78 -17.63 -7.24
C SER A 24 -1.59 -17.61 -6.26
N GLY A 25 -0.39 -17.94 -6.71
CA GLY A 25 0.82 -17.90 -5.87
C GLY A 25 1.16 -16.48 -5.39
N PHE A 26 0.99 -15.47 -6.25
CA PHE A 26 1.21 -14.08 -5.89
C PHE A 26 0.13 -13.54 -4.94
N ALA A 27 -1.13 -13.82 -5.25
CA ALA A 27 -2.27 -13.39 -4.45
C ALA A 27 -2.24 -14.02 -3.05
N MET A 28 -1.90 -15.30 -2.93
CA MET A 28 -1.79 -15.98 -1.64
C MET A 28 -0.87 -15.22 -0.66
N GLY A 29 0.32 -14.83 -1.12
CA GLY A 29 1.26 -14.07 -0.31
C GLY A 29 0.74 -12.68 0.07
N LYS A 30 0.06 -11.98 -0.84
CA LYS A 30 -0.48 -10.64 -0.58
C LYS A 30 -1.71 -10.64 0.33
N PHE A 31 -2.60 -11.63 0.22
CA PHE A 31 -3.67 -11.85 1.20
C PHE A 31 -3.12 -12.19 2.57
N ALA A 32 -2.10 -13.07 2.65
CA ALA A 32 -1.44 -13.40 3.91
C ALA A 32 -0.76 -12.18 4.54
N LEU A 33 -0.09 -11.33 3.75
CA LEU A 33 0.52 -10.08 4.19
C LEU A 33 -0.51 -9.12 4.79
N ARG A 34 -1.67 -8.95 4.13
CA ARG A 34 -2.78 -8.14 4.65
C ARG A 34 -3.28 -8.69 5.99
N GLY A 35 -3.46 -10.01 6.08
CA GLY A 35 -3.86 -10.68 7.33
C GLY A 35 -2.87 -10.45 8.46
N LEU A 36 -1.57 -10.59 8.19
CA LEU A 36 -0.50 -10.30 9.15
C LEU A 36 -0.53 -8.85 9.63
N ALA A 37 -0.60 -7.89 8.69
CA ALA A 37 -0.65 -6.47 9.02
C ALA A 37 -1.86 -6.13 9.91
N GLN A 38 -3.02 -6.72 9.62
CA GLN A 38 -4.24 -6.52 10.37
C GLN A 38 -4.17 -7.09 11.80
N SER A 39 -3.55 -8.27 11.98
CA SER A 39 -3.31 -8.86 13.30
C SER A 39 -2.33 -8.00 14.11
N LEU A 40 -1.20 -7.61 13.52
CA LEU A 40 -0.21 -6.76 14.18
C LEU A 40 -0.77 -5.39 14.55
N ALA A 41 -1.65 -4.80 13.73
CA ALA A 41 -2.34 -3.57 14.08
C ALA A 41 -3.15 -3.71 15.38
N ARG A 42 -3.89 -4.82 15.54
CA ARG A 42 -4.69 -5.07 16.75
C ARG A 42 -3.84 -5.29 18.00
N GLU A 43 -2.70 -5.94 17.82
CA GLU A 43 -1.79 -6.26 18.91
C GLU A 43 -0.91 -5.07 19.33
N LEU A 44 -0.44 -4.28 18.36
CA LEU A 44 0.62 -3.31 18.56
C LEU A 44 0.14 -1.85 18.60
N HIS A 45 -1.01 -1.51 18.01
CA HIS A 45 -1.57 -0.15 18.15
C HIS A 45 -1.77 0.25 19.63
N PRO A 46 -2.35 -0.62 20.51
CA PRO A 46 -2.48 -0.30 21.94
C PRO A 46 -1.14 -0.15 22.67
N GLN A 47 -0.06 -0.68 22.09
CA GLN A 47 1.31 -0.59 22.60
C GLN A 47 2.07 0.63 22.04
N GLY A 48 1.39 1.49 21.28
CA GLY A 48 1.95 2.71 20.72
C GLY A 48 2.72 2.52 19.40
N ILE A 49 2.56 1.39 18.71
CA ILE A 49 3.16 1.18 17.38
C ILE A 49 2.11 1.29 16.29
N HIS A 50 2.29 2.23 15.36
CA HIS A 50 1.40 2.41 14.22
C HIS A 50 1.66 1.37 13.14
N VAL A 51 0.75 0.41 12.98
CA VAL A 51 0.81 -0.57 11.89
C VAL A 51 -0.14 -0.18 10.76
N GLY A 52 0.35 -0.16 9.53
CA GLY A 52 -0.42 0.23 8.33
C GLY A 52 -0.15 -0.66 7.13
N HIS A 53 -1.15 -0.89 6.28
CA HIS A 53 -1.05 -1.65 5.05
C HIS A 53 -1.48 -0.80 3.84
N PHE A 54 -0.62 -0.70 2.85
CA PHE A 54 -0.81 0.15 1.67
C PHE A 54 -1.11 -0.72 0.46
N VAL A 55 -2.36 -0.77 0.04
CA VAL A 55 -2.79 -1.48 -1.16
C VAL A 55 -2.43 -0.61 -2.36
N ILE A 56 -1.29 -0.89 -2.99
CA ILE A 56 -0.93 -0.27 -4.27
C ILE A 56 -1.70 -0.97 -5.38
N ASP A 57 -2.89 -0.45 -5.68
CA ASP A 57 -3.81 -1.00 -6.66
C ASP A 57 -3.57 -0.37 -8.04
N GLY A 58 -2.47 -0.77 -8.67
CA GLY A 58 -2.08 -0.26 -9.98
C GLY A 58 -0.61 -0.51 -10.29
N GLY A 59 -0.22 -0.29 -11.54
CA GLY A 59 1.19 -0.25 -11.89
C GLY A 59 1.82 1.07 -11.49
N ILE A 60 3.10 1.04 -11.11
CA ILE A 60 3.89 2.20 -10.67
C ILE A 60 4.79 2.65 -11.82
N ALA A 61 4.94 3.94 -12.06
CA ALA A 61 5.87 4.43 -13.07
C ALA A 61 7.31 3.99 -12.74
N ALA A 62 8.08 3.65 -13.76
CA ALA A 62 9.49 3.31 -13.61
C ALA A 62 10.26 3.72 -14.87
N GLU A 63 11.07 4.78 -14.76
CA GLU A 63 11.85 5.32 -15.87
C GLU A 63 12.74 4.26 -16.53
N HIS A 64 13.31 3.35 -15.73
CA HIS A 64 14.20 2.29 -16.18
C HIS A 64 13.49 1.10 -16.86
N ARG A 65 12.16 1.11 -17.02
CA ARG A 65 11.41 0.02 -17.67
C ARG A 65 10.58 0.55 -18.83
N GLU A 66 10.98 0.16 -20.04
CA GLU A 66 10.23 0.47 -21.26
C GLU A 66 8.75 0.10 -21.12
N GLY A 67 7.86 1.04 -21.47
CA GLY A 67 6.41 0.86 -21.38
C GLY A 67 5.82 1.08 -19.99
N ARG A 68 6.65 1.41 -18.98
CA ARG A 68 6.21 1.75 -17.62
C ARG A 68 6.45 3.24 -17.29
N GLN A 69 6.47 4.09 -18.31
CA GLN A 69 6.49 5.55 -18.18
C GLN A 69 5.11 6.12 -18.51
N ASN A 70 4.74 7.19 -17.83
CA ASN A 70 3.62 8.03 -18.27
C ASN A 70 4.08 8.84 -19.49
N SER A 71 3.18 9.01 -20.46
CA SER A 71 3.47 9.69 -21.73
C SER A 71 2.31 10.63 -22.08
N PRO A 72 2.48 11.57 -23.04
CA PRO A 72 1.38 12.42 -23.49
C PRO A 72 0.16 11.63 -24.01
N ASP A 73 0.38 10.44 -24.57
CA ASP A 73 -0.69 9.58 -25.10
C ASP A 73 -1.39 8.75 -24.01
N THR A 74 -0.71 8.47 -22.90
CA THR A 74 -1.28 7.79 -21.74
C THR A 74 -0.88 8.52 -20.45
N PRO A 75 -1.41 9.74 -20.21
CA PRO A 75 -1.14 10.48 -18.99
C PRO A 75 -1.74 9.72 -17.80
N ASP A 76 -1.00 9.69 -16.68
CA ASP A 76 -1.44 9.13 -15.40
C ASP A 76 -1.87 7.64 -15.41
N LYS A 77 -1.46 6.88 -16.43
CA LYS A 77 -1.71 5.44 -16.51
C LYS A 77 -1.04 4.68 -15.37
N TRP A 78 0.16 5.11 -14.98
CA TRP A 78 0.94 4.54 -13.90
C TRP A 78 0.98 5.48 -12.71
N LEU A 79 0.94 4.92 -11.50
CA LEU A 79 1.11 5.67 -10.26
C LEU A 79 2.52 6.25 -10.16
N GLU A 80 2.64 7.53 -9.87
CA GLU A 80 3.94 8.15 -9.60
C GLU A 80 4.50 7.67 -8.24
N PRO A 81 5.77 7.21 -8.17
CA PRO A 81 6.39 6.78 -6.92
C PRO A 81 6.33 7.83 -5.81
N ASP A 82 6.54 9.11 -6.16
CA ASP A 82 6.53 10.21 -5.20
C ASP A 82 5.14 10.44 -4.61
N ALA A 83 4.08 10.35 -5.43
CA ALA A 83 2.70 10.43 -4.93
C ALA A 83 2.33 9.27 -3.98
N ILE A 84 2.88 8.07 -4.23
CA ILE A 84 2.77 6.96 -3.27
C ILE A 84 3.50 7.32 -1.98
N ALA A 85 4.73 7.82 -2.05
CA ALA A 85 5.52 8.19 -0.89
C ALA A 85 4.84 9.29 -0.06
N GLU A 86 4.23 10.29 -0.69
CA GLU A 86 3.42 11.32 -0.02
C GLU A 86 2.30 10.71 0.83
N THR A 87 1.64 9.66 0.33
CA THR A 87 0.61 8.96 1.10
C THR A 87 1.20 8.22 2.30
N TYR A 88 2.39 7.63 2.17
CA TYR A 88 3.10 7.02 3.30
C TYR A 88 3.45 8.05 4.37
N MET A 89 3.96 9.21 3.97
CA MET A 89 4.30 10.29 4.89
C MET A 89 3.05 10.84 5.60
N ALA A 90 1.96 11.05 4.84
CA ALA A 90 0.70 11.52 5.40
C ALA A 90 0.12 10.54 6.45
N ILE A 91 0.27 9.23 6.24
CA ILE A 91 -0.17 8.22 7.21
C ILE A 91 0.80 8.14 8.39
N LEU A 92 2.11 8.25 8.17
CA LEU A 92 3.11 8.29 9.24
C LEU A 92 2.85 9.43 10.24
N ASP A 93 2.47 10.60 9.73
CA ASP A 93 2.25 11.81 10.52
C ASP A 93 0.88 11.85 11.22
N GLN A 94 0.05 10.81 11.09
CA GLN A 94 -1.26 10.79 11.72
C GLN A 94 -1.17 10.81 13.26
N PRO A 95 -2.05 11.58 13.92
CA PRO A 95 -2.15 11.50 15.37
C PRO A 95 -2.63 10.10 15.79
N ARG A 96 -2.07 9.58 16.89
CA ARG A 96 -2.41 8.25 17.44
C ARG A 96 -3.91 8.01 17.63
N SER A 97 -4.71 9.05 17.83
CA SER A 97 -6.16 8.96 17.97
C SER A 97 -6.90 8.57 16.67
N ALA A 98 -6.22 8.60 15.52
CA ALA A 98 -6.84 8.42 14.20
C ALA A 98 -5.97 7.60 13.24
N TRP A 99 -5.18 6.66 13.75
CA TRP A 99 -4.33 5.80 12.91
C TRP A 99 -5.11 4.97 11.91
N THR A 100 -4.78 5.16 10.64
CA THR A 100 -5.18 4.31 9.53
C THR A 100 -4.42 2.99 9.59
N TRP A 101 -5.13 1.87 9.49
CA TRP A 101 -4.51 0.54 9.40
C TRP A 101 -4.42 0.02 7.95
N GLU A 102 -5.26 0.52 7.04
CA GLU A 102 -5.24 0.17 5.61
C GLU A 102 -5.66 1.36 4.74
N VAL A 103 -4.94 1.56 3.63
CA VAL A 103 -5.25 2.55 2.59
C VAL A 103 -5.09 1.90 1.21
N GLU A 104 -5.91 2.32 0.24
CA GLU A 104 -5.80 1.92 -1.16
C GLU A 104 -5.39 3.12 -2.02
N ILE A 105 -4.35 2.94 -2.84
CA ILE A 105 -3.81 3.95 -3.75
C ILE A 105 -3.92 3.39 -5.17
N ARG A 106 -4.56 4.13 -6.07
CA ARG A 106 -4.86 3.66 -7.43
C ARG A 106 -4.80 4.79 -8.46
N PRO A 107 -4.49 4.49 -9.73
CA PRO A 107 -4.54 5.49 -10.79
C PRO A 107 -6.00 5.89 -11.06
N TRP A 108 -6.24 7.16 -11.36
CA TRP A 108 -7.60 7.68 -11.56
C TRP A 108 -8.25 7.21 -12.87
N VAL A 109 -7.44 6.74 -13.83
CA VAL A 109 -7.87 6.33 -15.17
C VAL A 109 -8.44 4.90 -15.24
N GLU A 110 -8.48 4.16 -14.13
CA GLU A 110 -9.01 2.80 -14.10
C GLU A 110 -10.54 2.77 -14.27
N THR A 111 -11.05 1.91 -15.15
CA THR A 111 -12.49 1.78 -15.46
C THR A 111 -13.10 0.52 -14.82
N PHE A 112 -14.36 0.59 -14.38
CA PHE A 112 -15.11 -0.49 -13.71
C PHE A 112 -16.26 -1.03 -14.58
#